data_AF-A0AAN8CZY1-F1
#
_entry.id   AF-A0AAN8CZY1-F1
#
_cell.length_a   1.000
_cell.length_b   1.000
_cell.length_c   1.000
_cell.angle_alpha   90.00
_cell.angle_beta   90.00
_cell.angle_gamma   90.00
#
_symmetry.space_group_name_H-M   'P 1'
#
loop_
_entity.id
_entity.type
_entity.pdbx_description
1 polymer ?
#
loop_
_entity_poly.entity_id
_entity_poly.type
_entity_poly.pdbx_seq_one_letter_code
_entity_poly.pdbx_strand_id
1 'polypeptide(L)' 'MPVKNNIIIYEEVYRHTVITEGMWDQVRVDHGKEFYLSLYMQEKLAQYRQNQERQPYRQTKSTHLLQDEPKD' A
#
# COMPACT_ATOMS: atom_id res chain seq x y z
N MET A 1 -0.86 -14.18 12.46
CA MET A 1 -1.18 -12.73 12.43
C MET A 1 -2.69 -12.56 12.43
N PRO A 2 -3.24 -11.55 13.12
CA PRO A 2 -4.67 -11.25 13.07
C PRO A 2 -5.09 -10.92 11.64
N VAL A 3 -6.21 -11.50 11.18
CA VAL A 3 -6.78 -11.18 9.87
C VAL A 3 -7.51 -9.83 10.00
N LYS A 4 -6.94 -8.78 9.43
CA LYS A 4 -7.59 -7.46 9.41
C LYS A 4 -8.79 -7.49 8.45
N ASN A 5 -9.89 -6.84 8.84
CA ASN A 5 -11.09 -6.77 8.01
C ASN A 5 -10.92 -5.71 6.92
N ASN A 6 -10.85 -6.15 5.66
CA ASN A 6 -10.64 -5.28 4.50
C ASN A 6 -11.73 -4.22 4.32
N ILE A 7 -12.98 -4.50 4.73
CA ILE A 7 -14.08 -3.53 4.65
C ILE A 7 -13.82 -2.39 5.62
N ILE A 8 -13.41 -2.70 6.85
CA ILE A 8 -13.09 -1.70 7.87
C ILE A 8 -11.86 -0.89 7.45
N ILE A 9 -10.84 -1.53 6.88
CA ILE A 9 -9.67 -0.82 6.35
C ILE A 9 -10.06 0.13 5.22
N TYR A 10 -10.95 -0.29 4.32
CA TYR A 10 -11.43 0.58 3.26
C TYR A 10 -12.19 1.79 3.82
N GLU A 11 -13.16 1.56 4.72
CA GLU A 11 -14.04 2.61 5.22
C GLU A 11 -13.30 3.60 6.12
N GLU A 12 -12.54 3.09 7.10
CA GLU A 12 -11.94 3.90 8.16
C GLU A 12 -10.57 4.49 7.78
N VAL A 13 -9.88 3.89 6.79
CA VAL A 13 -8.52 4.31 6.42
C VAL A 13 -8.47 4.80 4.98
N TYR A 14 -8.72 3.91 4.01
CA TYR A 14 -8.47 4.24 2.60
C TYR A 14 -9.38 5.35 2.09
N ARG A 15 -10.70 5.20 2.27
CA ARG A 15 -11.71 6.12 1.75
C ARG A 15 -11.55 7.51 2.35
N HIS A 16 -11.42 7.60 3.67
CA HIS A 16 -11.22 8.88 4.35
C HIS A 16 -9.98 9.60 3.81
N THR A 17 -8.84 8.90 3.74
CA THR A 17 -7.60 9.55 3.32
C THR A 17 -7.60 9.97 1.86
N VAL A 18 -8.24 9.20 0.96
CA VAL A 18 -8.39 9.61 -0.44
C VAL A 18 -9.29 10.83 -0.59
N ILE A 19 -10.33 10.96 0.24
CA ILE A 19 -11.23 12.12 0.19
C ILE A 19 -10.53 13.38 0.71
N THR A 20 -9.72 13.28 1.77
CA THR A 20 -9.08 14.44 2.38
C THR A 20 -7.80 14.85 1.65
N GLU A 21 -6.95 13.87 1.28
CA GLU A 21 -5.62 14.11 0.72
C GLU A 21 -5.57 13.90 -0.80
N GLY A 22 -6.63 13.37 -1.40
CA GLY A 22 -6.63 12.95 -2.81
C GLY A 22 -5.91 11.61 -3.02
N MET A 23 -5.59 11.32 -4.28
CA MET A 23 -4.88 10.09 -4.63
C MET A 23 -3.37 10.21 -4.44
N TRP A 24 -2.77 9.19 -3.83
CA TRP A 24 -1.33 9.14 -3.65
C TRP A 24 -0.57 8.69 -4.90
N ASP A 25 0.59 9.31 -5.10
CA ASP A 25 1.56 8.94 -6.14
C ASP A 25 2.25 7.58 -5.90
N GLN A 26 2.28 7.08 -4.66
CA GLN A 26 2.70 5.71 -4.34
C GLN A 26 2.30 5.38 -2.91
N VAL A 27 1.68 4.22 -2.71
CA VAL A 27 1.42 3.68 -1.35
C VAL A 27 2.53 2.69 -0.99
N ARG A 28 3.20 2.90 0.14
CA ARG A 28 4.18 1.94 0.66
C ARG A 28 3.58 1.17 1.83
N VAL A 29 3.72 -0.15 1.79
CA VAL A 29 3.31 -1.02 2.90
C VAL A 29 4.44 -1.96 3.27
N ASP A 30 4.62 -2.19 4.57
CA ASP A 30 5.53 -3.21 5.07
C ASP A 30 4.82 -4.55 5.16
N HIS A 31 5.55 -5.60 4.78
CA HIS A 31 5.19 -7.02 4.67
C HIS A 31 3.77 -7.42 5.16
N GLY A 32 2.89 -7.79 4.23
CA GLY A 32 1.58 -8.37 4.53
C GLY A 32 0.59 -8.31 3.35
N LYS A 33 -0.47 -9.14 3.39
CA LYS A 33 -1.64 -9.04 2.49
C LYS A 33 -2.78 -8.23 3.10
N GLU A 34 -2.54 -7.58 4.23
CA GLU A 34 -3.57 -6.96 5.06
C GLU A 34 -4.22 -5.73 4.38
N PHE A 35 -3.50 -5.06 3.49
CA PHE A 35 -4.00 -3.90 2.73
C PHE A 35 -4.37 -4.25 1.29
N TYR A 36 -4.61 -5.53 0.99
CA TYR A 36 -4.80 -6.01 -0.38
C TYR A 36 -5.82 -5.19 -1.19
N LEU A 37 -6.97 -4.86 -0.58
CA LEU A 37 -8.01 -4.05 -1.23
C LEU A 37 -7.51 -2.63 -1.54
N SER A 38 -6.81 -1.98 -0.62
CA SER A 38 -6.24 -0.64 -0.83
C SER A 38 -5.19 -0.64 -1.95
N LEU A 39 -4.36 -1.68 -2.02
CA LEU A 39 -3.36 -1.85 -3.08
C LEU A 39 -4.02 -2.07 -4.45
N TYR A 40 -5.07 -2.90 -4.50
CA TYR A 40 -5.85 -3.14 -5.71
C TYR A 40 -6.52 -1.86 -6.22
N MET A 41 -7.15 -1.09 -5.32
CA MET A 41 -7.76 0.19 -5.68
C MET A 41 -6.71 1.17 -6.21
N GLN A 42 -5.51 1.22 -5.62
CA GLN A 42 -4.42 2.03 -6.15
C GLN A 42 -3.95 1.64 -7.54
N GLU A 43 -3.87 0.34 -7.85
CA GLU A 43 -3.58 -0.11 -9.21
C GLU A 43 -4.66 0.33 -10.19
N LYS A 44 -5.95 0.17 -9.84
CA LYS A 44 -7.06 0.55 -10.71
C LYS A 44 -7.10 2.03 -11.02
N LEU A 45 -6.67 2.85 -10.06
CA LEU A 45 -6.67 4.29 -10.22
C LEU A 45 -5.35 4.86 -10.74
N ALA A 46 -4.31 4.04 -10.89
CA ALA A 46 -2.96 4.48 -11.23
C ALA A 46 -2.88 5.33 -12.51
N GLN A 47 -3.73 5.03 -13.50
CA GLN A 47 -3.83 5.73 -14.78
C GLN A 47 -4.30 7.19 -14.64
N TYR A 48 -5.03 7.51 -13.58
CA TYR A 48 -5.57 8.86 -13.34
C TYR A 48 -4.59 9.75 -12.58
N ARG A 49 -3.40 9.24 -12.24
CA ARG A 49 -2.35 10.01 -11.55
C ARG A 49 -1.53 10.79 -12.56
N GLN A 50 -1.00 11.92 -12.11
CA GLN A 50 -0.12 12.77 -12.92
C GLN A 50 1.22 12.09 -13.21
N ASN A 51 1.78 11.39 -12.22
CA ASN A 51 3.04 10.67 -12.37
C ASN A 51 2.82 9.17 -12.57
N GLN A 52 2.95 8.72 -13.81
CA GLN A 52 2.83 7.31 -14.20
C GLN A 52 4.17 6.55 -14.18
N GLU A 53 5.30 7.25 -14.00
CA GLU A 53 6.63 6.62 -13.89
C GLU A 53 6.80 5.89 -12.55
N ARG A 54 6.03 6.27 -11.53
CA ARG A 54 6.05 5.66 -10.20
C ARG A 54 5.03 4.53 -10.10
N GLN A 55 5.46 3.39 -9.56
CA GLN A 55 4.55 2.28 -9.27
C GLN A 55 3.45 2.68 -8.29
N PRO A 56 2.21 2.17 -8.45
CA PRO A 56 1.05 2.53 -7.62
C PRO A 56 1.20 2.15 -6.15
N TYR A 57 1.90 1.05 -5.89
CA TYR A 57 2.34 0.71 -4.56
C TYR A 57 3.69 0.02 -4.57
N ARG A 58 4.33 -0.03 -3.39
CA ARG A 58 5.54 -0.80 -3.15
C ARG A 58 5.39 -1.59 -1.85
N GLN A 59 5.51 -2.91 -1.94
CA GLN A 59 5.58 -3.79 -0.78
C GLN A 59 7.05 -3.96 -0.39
N THR A 60 7.42 -3.55 0.82
CA THR A 60 8.77 -3.75 1.35
C THR A 60 8.79 -4.86 2.40
N LYS A 61 9.87 -5.63 2.45
CA LYS A 61 10.11 -6.56 3.58
C LYS A 61 10.41 -5.73 4.83
N SER A 62 9.89 -6.14 5.98
CA SER A 62 10.16 -5.47 7.26
C SER A 62 11.66 -5.53 7.58
N THR A 63 12.22 -4.41 8.03
CA THR A 63 13.65 -4.20 8.32
C THR A 63 14.21 -5.17 9.37
N HIS A 64 13.35 -5.87 10.12
CA HIS A 64 13.76 -6.82 11.15
C HIS A 64 14.39 -8.12 10.61
N LEU A 65 14.39 -8.33 9.29
CA LEU A 65 15.06 -9.45 8.61
C LEU A 65 16.35 -9.04 7.86
N LEU A 66 16.76 -7.76 7.91
CA LEU A 66 17.95 -7.29 7.20
C LEU A 66 19.26 -7.42 8.01
N GLN A 67 19.20 -7.94 9.24
CA GLN A 67 20.44 -8.28 9.98
C GLN A 67 21.02 -9.65 9.60
N ASP A 68 20.28 -10.47 8.83
CA ASP A 68 20.67 -11.86 8.53
C ASP A 68 20.90 -12.15 7.03
N GLU A 69 20.84 -11.16 6.14
CA GLU A 69 21.16 -11.38 4.72
C GLU A 69 22.66 -11.14 4.47
N PRO A 70 23.43 -12.14 4.00
CA PRO A 70 24.80 -11.92 3.59
C PRO A 70 24.81 -10.95 2.40
N LYS A 71 25.71 -9.96 2.49
CA LYS A 71 26.06 -9.12 1.35
C LYS A 71 26.91 -9.95 0.40
N ASP A 72 26.29 -10.47 -0.64
CA ASP A 72 26.99 -10.91 -1.86
C ASP A 72 27.18 -9.72 -2.82
#